data_AF-A0A942MLZ0-F1
#
_entry.id   AF-A0A942MLZ0-F1
#
_cell.length_a   1.000
_cell.length_b   1.000
_cell.length_c   1.000
_cell.angle_alpha   90.00
_cell.angle_beta   90.00
_cell.angle_gamma   90.00
#
_symmetry.space_group_name_H-M   'P 1'
#
loop_
_entity.id
_entity.type
_entity.pdbx_description
1 polymer ?
#
loop_
_entity_poly.entity_id
_entity_poly.type
_entity_poly.pdbx_seq_one_letter_code
_entity_poly.pdbx_strand_id
1 'polypeptide(L)'
;MFKKKETGFTLFEVLAVVAIIGILASFIVPKVAENVAEARDNACLANIKYLEGVIERYRLAKGTLPQTLTELNGWYQGEYPVCPKPAAPLVGKKTGYFFNKVTGKVTTSGGSLIEIENP
;
A
#
# COMPACT_ATOMS: atom_id res chain seq x y z
N MET A 1 64.99 8.33 -9.34
CA MET A 1 63.80 8.55 -8.49
C MET A 1 62.69 9.12 -9.37
N PHE A 2 61.79 8.28 -9.88
CA PHE A 2 60.75 8.70 -10.82
C PHE A 2 59.60 9.38 -10.06
N LYS A 3 59.43 10.69 -10.27
CA LYS A 3 58.32 11.47 -9.71
C LYS A 3 57.04 11.07 -10.45
N LYS A 4 56.13 10.36 -9.78
CA LYS A 4 54.77 10.14 -10.27
C LYS A 4 54.12 11.50 -10.47
N LYS A 5 53.65 11.80 -11.69
CA LYS A 5 52.81 12.97 -11.95
C LYS A 5 51.46 12.68 -11.32
N GLU A 6 51.10 13.46 -10.31
CA GLU A 6 49.74 13.46 -9.78
C GLU A 6 48.83 14.08 -10.84
N THR A 7 47.94 13.27 -11.41
CA THR A 7 46.90 13.72 -12.33
C THR A 7 45.71 14.20 -11.51
N GLY A 8 45.49 15.52 -11.47
CA GLY A 8 44.30 16.10 -10.87
C GLY A 8 43.05 15.91 -11.75
N PHE A 9 41.88 15.89 -11.12
CA PHE A 9 40.59 15.88 -11.80
C PHE A 9 40.46 17.08 -12.73
N THR A 10 40.03 16.87 -13.98
CA THR A 10 39.77 17.99 -14.89
C THR A 10 38.40 18.58 -14.60
N LEU A 11 38.24 19.90 -14.78
CA LEU A 11 36.93 20.56 -14.66
C LEU A 11 35.88 19.92 -15.59
N PHE A 12 36.31 19.49 -16.77
CA PHE A 12 35.44 18.85 -17.76
C PHE A 12 34.93 17.48 -17.30
N GLU A 13 35.76 16.72 -16.59
CA GLU A 13 35.41 15.41 -16.04
C GLU A 13 34.33 15.53 -14.96
N VAL A 14 34.43 16.54 -14.08
CA VAL A 14 33.37 16.82 -13.11
C VAL A 14 32.09 17.33 -13.81
N LEU A 15 32.22 18.18 -14.84
CA LEU A 15 31.10 18.72 -15.61
C LEU A 15 30.29 17.61 -16.32
N ALA A 16 30.98 16.67 -16.96
CA ALA A 16 30.35 15.53 -17.62
C ALA A 16 29.61 14.63 -16.61
N VAL A 17 30.18 14.41 -15.42
CA VAL A 17 29.57 13.58 -14.38
C VAL A 17 28.28 14.20 -13.84
N VAL A 18 28.28 15.50 -13.50
CA VAL A 18 27.05 16.16 -13.00
C VAL A 18 25.98 16.28 -14.08
N ALA A 19 26.37 16.41 -15.35
CA ALA A 19 25.44 16.39 -16.47
C ALA A 19 24.73 15.01 -16.59
N ILE A 20 25.48 13.91 -16.50
CA ILE A 20 24.91 12.55 -16.54
C ILE A 20 24.01 12.28 -15.33
N ILE A 21 24.44 12.67 -14.11
CA ILE A 21 23.62 12.51 -12.90
C ILE A 21 22.32 13.32 -13.00
N GLY A 22 22.37 14.54 -13.54
CA GLY A 22 21.18 15.38 -13.74
C GLY A 22 20.15 14.74 -14.69
N ILE A 23 20.62 14.18 -15.81
CA ILE A 23 19.77 13.44 -16.76
C ILE A 23 19.13 12.24 -16.07
N LEU A 24 19.93 11.37 -15.42
CA LEU A 24 19.41 10.18 -14.74
C LEU A 24 18.41 10.52 -13.62
N ALA A 25 18.72 11.54 -12.80
CA ALA A 25 17.86 11.95 -11.70
C ALA A 25 16.47 12.40 -12.18
N SER A 26 16.39 13.09 -13.33
CA SER A 26 15.12 13.54 -13.91
C SER A 26 14.17 12.40 -14.30
N PHE A 27 14.70 11.24 -14.69
CA PHE A 27 13.89 10.07 -15.06
C PHE A 27 13.41 9.26 -13.85
N ILE A 28 14.16 9.24 -12.74
CA ILE A 28 13.88 8.38 -11.59
C ILE A 28 12.67 8.89 -10.77
N VAL A 29 12.56 10.22 -10.60
CA VAL A 29 11.55 10.84 -9.72
C VAL A 29 10.09 10.46 -10.05
N PRO A 30 9.59 10.60 -11.30
CA PRO A 30 8.19 10.27 -11.60
C PRO A 30 7.91 8.78 -11.44
N LYS A 31 8.88 7.91 -11.74
CA LYS A 31 8.70 6.46 -11.70
C LYS A 31 8.45 5.92 -10.30
N VAL A 32 9.10 6.51 -9.29
CA VAL A 32 8.93 6.11 -7.89
C VAL A 32 7.53 6.47 -7.38
N ALA A 33 6.98 7.63 -7.78
CA ALA A 33 5.65 8.06 -7.34
C ALA A 33 4.53 7.12 -7.85
N GLU A 34 4.62 6.69 -9.11
CA GLU A 34 3.68 5.72 -9.70
C GLU A 34 3.76 4.36 -9.01
N ASN A 35 4.97 3.83 -8.82
CA ASN A 35 5.18 2.53 -8.18
C ASN A 35 4.65 2.51 -6.74
N VAL A 36 4.74 3.64 -6.01
CA VAL A 36 4.18 3.76 -4.66
C VAL A 36 2.65 3.76 -4.68
N ALA A 37 2.01 4.38 -5.68
CA ALA A 37 0.56 4.33 -5.81
C ALA A 37 0.07 2.89 -6.07
N GLU A 38 0.70 2.19 -7.01
CA GLU A 38 0.38 0.79 -7.33
C GLU A 38 0.63 -0.13 -6.13
N ALA A 39 1.73 0.06 -5.40
CA ALA A 39 2.02 -0.71 -4.19
C ALA A 39 0.95 -0.53 -3.10
N ARG A 40 0.36 0.67 -2.97
CA ARG A 40 -0.73 0.93 -2.02
C ARG A 40 -2.01 0.20 -2.42
N ASP A 41 -2.36 0.24 -3.70
CA ASP A 41 -3.54 -0.47 -4.22
C ASP A 41 -3.38 -1.99 -4.04
N ASN A 42 -2.20 -2.52 -4.37
CA ASN A 42 -1.87 -3.93 -4.18
C ASN A 42 -1.91 -4.35 -2.70
N ALA A 43 -1.40 -3.51 -1.79
CA ALA A 43 -1.49 -3.78 -0.35
C ALA A 43 -2.95 -3.78 0.14
N CYS A 44 -3.77 -2.85 -0.34
CA CYS A 44 -5.19 -2.78 -0.01
C CYS A 44 -5.96 -4.02 -0.51
N LEU A 45 -5.67 -4.48 -1.74
CA LEU A 45 -6.22 -5.71 -2.31
C LEU A 45 -5.77 -6.97 -1.56
N ALA A 46 -4.50 -7.03 -1.14
CA ALA A 46 -3.98 -8.14 -0.34
C ALA A 46 -4.72 -8.24 1.00
N ASN A 47 -4.96 -7.10 1.65
CA ASN A 47 -5.71 -7.03 2.90
C ASN A 47 -7.18 -7.46 2.72
N ILE A 48 -7.85 -7.06 1.62
CA ILE A 48 -9.20 -7.54 1.28
C ILE A 48 -9.23 -9.07 1.24
N LYS A 49 -8.32 -9.67 0.46
CA LYS A 49 -8.26 -11.14 0.29
C LYS A 49 -8.00 -11.85 1.62
N TYR A 50 -7.16 -11.24 2.47
CA TYR A 50 -6.90 -11.77 3.80
C TYR A 50 -8.16 -11.78 4.66
N LEU A 51 -8.91 -10.67 4.70
CA LEU A 51 -10.15 -10.56 5.45
C LEU A 51 -11.24 -11.51 4.92
N GLU A 52 -11.37 -11.63 3.59
CA GLU A 52 -12.28 -12.61 2.97
C GLU A 52 -11.92 -14.05 3.40
N GLY A 53 -10.63 -14.37 3.47
CA GLY A 53 -10.17 -15.67 3.98
C GLY A 53 -10.54 -15.90 5.45
N VAL A 54 -10.49 -14.86 6.28
CA VAL A 54 -10.91 -14.93 7.69
C VAL A 54 -12.43 -15.15 7.81
N ILE A 55 -13.21 -14.44 7.00
CA ILE A 55 -14.67 -14.60 6.96
C ILE A 55 -15.06 -15.99 6.47
N GLU A 56 -14.38 -16.51 5.45
CA GLU A 56 -14.66 -17.84 4.94
C GLU A 56 -14.34 -18.92 5.98
N ARG A 57 -13.24 -18.76 6.74
CA ARG A 57 -12.94 -19.63 7.90
C ARG A 57 -14.04 -19.58 8.96
N TYR A 58 -14.55 -18.39 9.27
CA TYR A 58 -15.69 -18.23 10.17
C TYR A 58 -16.91 -19.00 9.65
N ARG A 59 -17.23 -18.84 8.36
CA ARG A 59 -18.34 -19.53 7.70
C ARG A 59 -18.19 -21.04 7.71
N LEU A 60 -16.99 -21.56 7.47
CA LEU A 60 -16.71 -23.00 7.52
C LEU A 60 -16.91 -23.57 8.94
N ALA A 61 -16.63 -22.79 9.98
CA ALA A 61 -16.76 -23.24 11.36
C ALA A 61 -18.16 -23.04 11.97
N LYS A 62 -18.85 -21.97 11.61
CA LYS A 62 -20.17 -21.60 12.18
C LYS A 62 -21.34 -21.89 11.24
N GLY A 63 -21.07 -22.14 9.96
CA GLY A 63 -22.08 -22.32 8.91
C GLY A 63 -22.76 -21.02 8.46
N THR A 64 -22.47 -19.89 9.10
CA THR A 64 -23.10 -18.59 8.85
C THR A 64 -22.04 -17.50 8.60
N LEU A 65 -22.44 -16.42 7.91
CA LEU A 65 -21.59 -15.25 7.77
C LEU A 65 -21.64 -14.39 9.05
N PRO A 66 -20.50 -13.78 9.46
CA PRO A 66 -20.42 -12.98 10.67
C PRO A 66 -21.32 -11.75 10.56
N GLN A 67 -22.09 -11.44 11.61
CA GLN A 67 -22.98 -10.27 11.62
C GLN A 67 -22.36 -9.04 12.28
N THR A 68 -21.33 -9.25 13.09
CA THR A 68 -20.64 -8.19 13.84
C THR A 68 -19.14 -8.42 13.83
N LEU A 69 -18.34 -7.36 14.04
CA LEU A 69 -16.89 -7.46 14.16
C LEU A 69 -16.48 -8.30 15.38
N THR A 70 -17.28 -8.25 16.44
CA THR A 70 -17.07 -9.02 17.67
C THR A 70 -17.02 -10.53 17.40
N GLU A 71 -17.79 -11.02 16.44
CA GLU A 71 -17.76 -12.43 16.02
C GLU A 71 -16.45 -12.84 15.34
N LEU A 72 -15.73 -11.86 14.76
CA LEU A 72 -14.49 -12.07 14.03
C LEU A 72 -13.23 -11.90 14.89
N ASN A 73 -13.35 -11.34 16.11
CA ASN A 73 -12.23 -11.09 17.03
C ASN A 73 -11.43 -12.36 17.40
N GLY A 74 -12.04 -13.54 17.36
CA GLY A 74 -11.35 -14.82 17.60
C GLY A 74 -10.71 -15.45 16.36
N TRP A 75 -10.96 -14.88 15.17
CA TRP A 75 -10.57 -15.43 13.87
C TRP A 75 -9.45 -14.61 13.21
N TYR A 76 -9.15 -13.45 13.77
CA TYR A 76 -8.11 -12.53 13.33
C TYR A 76 -7.11 -12.29 14.48
N GLN A 77 -5.82 -12.38 14.20
CA GLN A 77 -4.77 -12.10 15.19
C GLN A 77 -4.28 -10.65 15.04
N GLY A 78 -4.66 -9.77 15.98
CA GLY A 78 -4.19 -8.38 16.05
C GLY A 78 -5.24 -7.35 15.64
N GLU A 79 -4.77 -6.17 15.22
CA GLU A 79 -5.62 -5.10 14.72
C GLU A 79 -5.91 -5.28 13.23
N TYR A 80 -7.15 -5.01 12.80
CA TYR A 80 -7.55 -5.13 11.40
C TYR A 80 -6.64 -4.27 10.52
N PRO A 81 -6.20 -4.79 9.36
CA PRO A 81 -5.32 -4.01 8.51
C PRO A 81 -6.10 -2.78 8.03
N VAL A 82 -5.40 -1.68 7.76
CA VAL A 82 -5.96 -0.47 7.14
C VAL A 82 -5.36 -0.27 5.76
N CYS A 83 -6.13 0.17 4.78
CA CYS A 83 -5.56 0.47 3.46
C CYS A 83 -4.60 1.67 3.57
N PRO A 84 -3.41 1.61 2.96
CA PRO A 84 -2.47 2.72 3.00
C PRO A 84 -3.11 3.99 2.39
N LYS A 85 -3.16 5.08 3.16
CA LYS A 85 -3.75 6.34 2.70
C LYS A 85 -2.92 6.92 1.54
N PRO A 86 -3.54 7.36 0.43
CA PRO A 86 -2.80 8.03 -0.62
C PRO A 86 -2.28 9.39 -0.15
N ALA A 87 -1.20 9.86 -0.77
CA ALA A 87 -0.56 11.14 -0.46
C ALA A 87 -1.42 12.36 -0.82
N ALA A 88 -2.41 12.19 -1.70
CA ALA A 88 -3.41 13.20 -2.00
C ALA A 88 -4.55 13.14 -0.97
N PRO A 89 -5.09 14.28 -0.50
CA PRO A 89 -6.21 14.29 0.42
C PRO A 89 -7.42 13.64 -0.25
N LEU A 90 -7.84 12.50 0.29
CA LEU A 90 -9.09 11.85 -0.07
C LEU A 90 -10.26 12.67 0.48
N VAL A 91 -10.69 13.70 -0.26
CA VAL A 91 -11.90 14.45 0.07
C VAL A 91 -13.10 13.50 -0.04
N GLY A 92 -13.68 13.11 1.10
CA GLY A 92 -14.92 12.34 1.18
C GLY A 92 -14.84 10.82 0.99
N LYS A 93 -13.65 10.21 0.86
CA LYS A 93 -13.52 8.74 0.85
C LYS A 93 -13.09 8.21 2.22
N LYS A 94 -13.97 7.45 2.87
CA LYS A 94 -13.71 6.75 4.14
C LYS A 94 -12.64 5.68 3.93
N THR A 95 -11.56 5.75 4.69
CA THR A 95 -10.45 4.78 4.66
C THR A 95 -10.79 3.61 5.57
N GLY A 96 -11.47 2.60 5.01
CA GLY A 96 -11.88 1.41 5.76
C GLY A 96 -12.30 0.27 4.83
N TYR A 97 -12.38 -0.94 5.38
CA TYR A 97 -12.95 -2.10 4.69
C TYR A 97 -14.44 -2.16 4.98
N PHE A 98 -15.23 -2.53 3.99
CA PHE A 98 -16.68 -2.70 4.08
C PHE A 98 -17.01 -4.15 3.81
N PHE A 99 -17.73 -4.78 4.73
CA PHE A 99 -18.10 -6.18 4.64
C PHE A 99 -19.57 -6.33 4.24
N ASN A 100 -19.82 -7.00 3.11
CA ASN A 100 -21.17 -7.33 2.72
C ASN A 100 -21.63 -8.62 3.40
N LYS A 101 -22.56 -8.49 4.36
CA LYS A 101 -23.17 -9.59 5.13
C LYS A 101 -23.92 -10.64 4.31
N VAL A 102 -24.37 -10.28 3.10
CA VAL A 102 -25.19 -11.14 2.25
C VAL A 102 -24.29 -11.94 1.29
N THR A 103 -23.21 -11.33 0.80
CA THR A 103 -22.34 -11.95 -0.21
C THR A 103 -21.01 -12.44 0.33
N GLY A 104 -20.61 -12.05 1.55
CA GLY A 104 -19.32 -12.40 2.13
C GLY A 104 -18.13 -11.61 1.58
N LYS A 105 -18.37 -10.67 0.66
CA LYS A 105 -17.31 -9.91 -0.02
C LYS A 105 -16.85 -8.69 0.78
N VAL A 106 -15.55 -8.39 0.71
CA VAL A 106 -14.96 -7.21 1.33
C VAL A 106 -14.60 -6.18 0.26
N THR A 107 -15.04 -4.93 0.42
CA THR A 107 -14.81 -3.84 -0.54
C THR A 107 -14.23 -2.61 0.15
N THR A 108 -13.58 -1.72 -0.61
CA THR A 108 -12.98 -0.48 -0.10
C THR A 108 -13.72 0.72 -0.69
N SER A 109 -14.28 1.59 0.17
CA SER A 109 -14.93 2.88 -0.13
C SER A 109 -15.84 2.91 -1.37
N GLY A 110 -17.15 2.69 -1.17
CA GLY A 110 -18.18 3.14 -2.14
C GLY A 110 -19.46 2.31 -2.22
N GLY A 111 -19.59 1.23 -1.46
CA GLY A 111 -20.84 0.47 -1.36
C GLY A 111 -21.42 0.65 0.03
N SER A 112 -22.71 1.01 0.10
CA SER A 112 -23.47 0.94 1.34
C SER A 112 -23.29 -0.46 1.93
N LEU A 113 -22.88 -0.52 3.20
CA LEU A 113 -23.09 -1.56 4.22
C LEU A 113 -21.81 -1.73 5.08
N ILE A 114 -21.97 -1.28 6.33
CA ILE A 114 -21.12 -1.44 7.51
C ILE A 114 -19.74 -0.82 7.38
N GLU A 115 -19.69 0.41 7.86
CA GLU A 115 -18.49 1.14 8.15
C GLU A 115 -17.73 0.44 9.28
N ILE A 116 -16.52 -0.04 8.97
CA ILE A 116 -15.56 -0.44 9.99
C ILE A 116 -14.97 0.84 10.56
N GLU A 117 -15.68 1.41 11.52
CA GLU A 117 -15.16 2.39 12.47
C GLU A 117 -14.58 1.59 13.64
N ASN A 118 -13.25 1.57 13.74
CA ASN A 118 -12.56 1.14 14.95
C ASN A 118 -12.81 2.23 16.02
N PRO A 119 -13.07 1.90 17.29
CA PRO A 119 -13.24 2.89 18.37
C PRO A 119 -12.04 3.80 18.55
#